data_AF-A0A174D137-F1
#
_entry.id   AF-A0A174D137-F1
#
_cell.length_a   1.000
_cell.length_b   1.000
_cell.length_c   1.000
_cell.angle_alpha   90.00
_cell.angle_beta   90.00
_cell.angle_gamma   90.00
#
_symmetry.space_group_name_H-M   'P 1'
#
loop_
_entity.id
_entity.type
_entity.pdbx_description
1 polymer ?
#
loop_
_entity_poly.entity_id
_entity_poly.type
_entity_poly.pdbx_seq_one_letter_code
_entity_poly.pdbx_strand_id
1 'polypeptide(L)'
;MSWGHINQHGADGEPYFSLEEPEFSVRDGFVTVVQQFSHGIFFNMKDETLPLVTNSLQAIGSNTFRYARNVWPSFIGNYELAARVDGEKLAGTPMEINVYESNVRYDELYHELMEIKGLAEANGRYFDVQSFGKSTDGRDQWYAVVSDSAESVESFKKMNAQAQSDPEAVLEAIEGGMDYRMPIMRTTATPMRPAA
;
A
#
# COMPACT_ATOMS: atom_id res chain seq x y z
N MET A 1 20.29 -22.95 3.07
CA MET A 1 19.38 -21.98 2.42
C MET A 1 18.60 -22.74 1.35
N SER A 2 17.37 -23.17 1.64
CA SER A 2 16.48 -23.68 0.59
C SER A 2 15.73 -22.50 0.01
N TRP A 3 15.98 -22.21 -1.26
CA TRP A 3 15.09 -21.39 -2.05
C TRP A 3 13.84 -22.24 -2.29
N GLY A 4 12.72 -21.87 -1.67
CA GLY A 4 11.44 -22.51 -1.96
C GLY A 4 11.11 -22.31 -3.44
N HIS A 5 10.73 -23.39 -4.13
CA HIS A 5 10.25 -23.30 -5.50
C HIS A 5 8.88 -22.62 -5.52
N ILE A 6 8.87 -21.33 -5.88
CA ILE A 6 7.66 -20.64 -6.34
C ILE A 6 7.47 -21.09 -7.79
N ASN A 7 6.65 -22.11 -8.00
CA ASN A 7 6.11 -22.46 -9.31
C ASN A 7 5.18 -23.65 -9.16
N GLN A 8 3.92 -23.40 -8.83
CA GLN A 8 2.80 -24.12 -9.43
C GLN A 8 1.64 -23.12 -9.54
N HIS A 9 1.60 -22.37 -10.64
CA HIS A 9 0.42 -21.63 -11.07
C HIS A 9 -0.74 -22.61 -11.31
N GLY A 10 -1.43 -23.10 -10.27
CA GLY A 10 -2.52 -24.08 -10.44
C GLY A 10 -2.15 -25.26 -11.36
N ALA A 11 -0.86 -25.62 -11.39
CA ALA A 11 -0.33 -26.63 -12.31
C ALA A 11 -0.56 -28.06 -11.80
N ASP A 12 -1.06 -28.18 -10.58
CA ASP A 12 -1.60 -29.40 -9.99
C ASP A 12 -3.05 -29.68 -10.43
N GLY A 13 -3.71 -28.72 -11.11
CA GLY A 13 -5.08 -28.87 -11.59
C GLY A 13 -6.15 -28.60 -10.52
N GLU A 14 -5.76 -28.14 -9.33
CA GLU A 14 -6.70 -27.85 -8.25
C GLU A 14 -7.17 -26.37 -8.33
N PRO A 15 -8.49 -26.11 -8.41
CA PRO A 15 -9.01 -24.76 -8.50
C PRO A 15 -8.82 -23.99 -7.18
N TYR A 16 -8.22 -22.79 -7.26
CA TYR A 16 -8.06 -21.89 -6.09
C TYR A 16 -9.39 -21.32 -5.57
N PHE A 17 -10.40 -21.31 -6.44
CA PHE A 17 -11.74 -20.81 -6.16
C PHE A 17 -12.73 -21.96 -6.29
N SER A 18 -13.57 -22.13 -5.27
CA SER A 18 -14.76 -22.95 -5.33
C SER A 18 -15.90 -22.09 -5.83
N LEU A 19 -16.46 -22.45 -6.98
CA LEU A 19 -17.67 -21.82 -7.51
C LEU A 19 -18.89 -22.48 -6.86
N GLU A 20 -19.80 -21.67 -6.32
CA GLU A 20 -21.11 -22.16 -5.91
C GLU A 20 -22.01 -22.34 -7.15
N GLU A 21 -23.17 -22.97 -6.98
CA GLU A 21 -24.14 -23.06 -8.06
C GLU A 21 -24.64 -21.64 -8.43
N PRO A 22 -24.52 -21.20 -9.69
CA PRO A 22 -24.93 -19.86 -10.07
C PRO A 22 -26.43 -19.68 -10.00
N GLU A 23 -26.89 -18.59 -9.39
CA GLU A 23 -28.29 -18.20 -9.43
C GLU A 23 -28.56 -17.40 -10.71
N PHE A 24 -29.68 -17.67 -11.38
CA PHE A 24 -30.07 -16.92 -12.57
C PHE A 24 -31.49 -16.38 -12.46
N SER A 25 -31.68 -15.17 -12.99
CA SER A 25 -33.00 -14.55 -13.13
C SER A 25 -33.17 -13.97 -14.52
N VAL A 26 -34.38 -14.04 -15.06
CA VAL A 26 -34.73 -13.51 -16.37
C VAL A 26 -35.71 -12.37 -16.19
N ARG A 27 -35.36 -11.19 -16.70
CA ARG A 27 -36.21 -10.00 -16.61
C ARG A 27 -35.96 -9.10 -17.81
N ASP A 28 -37.05 -8.59 -18.41
CA ASP A 28 -37.00 -7.60 -19.50
C ASP A 28 -36.12 -8.02 -20.70
N GLY A 29 -36.07 -9.32 -21.01
CA GLY A 29 -35.24 -9.88 -22.09
C GLY A 29 -33.77 -10.07 -21.74
N PHE A 30 -33.36 -9.78 -20.50
CA PHE A 30 -32.02 -10.00 -19.98
C PHE A 30 -31.98 -11.21 -19.04
N VAL A 31 -30.88 -11.94 -19.07
CA VAL A 31 -30.54 -12.97 -18.08
C VAL A 31 -29.44 -12.42 -17.18
N THR A 32 -29.73 -12.31 -15.88
CA THR A 32 -28.73 -11.97 -14.86
C THR A 32 -28.27 -13.25 -14.19
N VAL A 33 -26.96 -13.48 -14.19
CA VAL A 33 -26.32 -14.62 -13.51
C VAL A 33 -25.52 -14.08 -12.34
N VAL A 34 -25.78 -14.59 -11.15
CA VAL A 34 -25.01 -14.34 -9.94
C VAL A 34 -24.17 -15.56 -9.65
N GLN A 35 -22.87 -15.45 -9.90
CA GLN A 35 -21.89 -16.49 -9.58
C GLN A 35 -21.23 -16.13 -8.24
N GLN A 36 -21.63 -16.83 -7.17
CA GLN A 36 -20.90 -16.78 -5.91
C GLN A 36 -19.66 -17.65 -6.02
N PHE A 37 -18.56 -17.20 -5.44
CA PHE A 37 -17.35 -18.00 -5.32
C PHE A 37 -16.73 -17.81 -3.95
N SER A 38 -16.17 -18.88 -3.42
CA SER A 38 -15.32 -18.87 -2.25
C SER A 38 -13.90 -19.23 -2.67
N HIS A 39 -12.91 -18.82 -1.87
CA HIS A 39 -11.53 -19.23 -2.09
C HIS A 39 -11.03 -20.00 -0.87
N GLY A 40 -10.16 -20.97 -1.11
CA GLY A 40 -9.43 -21.65 -0.05
C GLY A 40 -8.30 -20.80 0.52
N ILE A 41 -7.36 -21.46 1.20
CA ILE A 41 -6.09 -20.85 1.59
C ILE A 41 -5.21 -20.79 0.34
N PHE A 42 -4.88 -19.57 -0.12
CA PHE A 42 -4.03 -19.36 -1.32
C PHE A 42 -2.62 -19.95 -1.21
N PHE A 43 -2.20 -20.33 0.00
CA PHE A 43 -0.85 -20.80 0.30
C PHE A 43 -0.90 -22.02 1.20
N ASN A 44 -0.64 -23.17 0.59
CA ASN A 44 -0.51 -24.45 1.27
C ASN A 44 0.90 -24.96 0.97
N MET A 45 1.76 -25.00 1.98
CA MET A 45 3.00 -25.78 1.88
C MET A 45 2.55 -27.23 2.05
N LYS A 46 2.17 -27.89 0.95
CA LYS A 46 1.61 -29.25 0.91
C LYS A 46 2.62 -30.27 1.50
N ASP A 47 2.75 -30.26 2.82
CA ASP A 47 3.60 -31.08 3.66
C ASP A 47 2.68 -31.83 4.61
N GLU A 48 2.47 -33.11 4.31
CA GLU A 48 1.58 -34.02 5.02
C GLU A 48 2.06 -34.31 6.46
N THR A 49 3.28 -33.90 6.81
CA THR A 49 3.86 -34.09 8.15
C THR A 49 3.54 -32.94 9.11
N LEU A 50 2.99 -31.83 8.60
CA LEU A 50 2.64 -30.65 9.40
C LEU A 50 1.13 -30.61 9.70
N PRO A 51 0.71 -30.21 10.93
CA PRO A 51 -0.70 -29.99 11.24
C PRO A 51 -1.36 -29.00 10.27
N LEU A 52 -2.64 -29.20 9.93
CA LEU A 52 -3.41 -28.33 9.02
C LEU A 52 -3.32 -26.84 9.37
N VAL A 53 -3.23 -26.52 10.67
CA VAL A 53 -3.12 -25.17 11.23
C VAL A 53 -1.72 -24.55 11.05
N THR A 54 -0.71 -25.37 10.82
CA THR A 54 0.66 -24.95 10.46
C THR A 54 0.82 -24.78 8.96
N ASN A 55 -0.14 -25.29 8.19
CA ASN A 55 -0.22 -25.16 6.75
C ASN A 55 -0.96 -23.89 6.29
N SER A 56 -1.71 -23.26 7.21
CA SER A 56 -2.34 -21.96 7.01
C SER A 56 -1.39 -20.81 7.37
N LEU A 57 -0.35 -20.57 6.57
CA LEU A 57 0.52 -19.42 6.84
C LEU A 57 -0.05 -18.08 6.34
N GLN A 58 -1.19 -18.05 5.63
CA GLN A 58 -1.50 -16.87 4.79
C GLN A 58 -3.00 -16.60 4.60
N ALA A 59 -3.79 -16.61 5.67
CA ALA A 59 -5.09 -15.93 5.66
C ALA A 59 -4.86 -14.42 5.85
N ILE A 60 -5.58 -13.59 5.09
CA ILE A 60 -5.64 -12.13 5.32
C ILE A 60 -6.08 -11.92 6.79
N GLY A 61 -5.22 -11.28 7.59
CA GLY A 61 -5.47 -11.00 9.02
C GLY A 61 -4.81 -11.93 10.05
N SER A 62 -3.98 -12.91 9.65
CA SER A 62 -3.25 -13.77 10.61
C SER A 62 -2.00 -13.10 11.21
N ASN A 63 -1.72 -13.35 12.51
CA ASN A 63 -0.50 -12.92 13.21
C ASN A 63 0.81 -13.57 12.69
N THR A 64 0.73 -14.52 11.75
CA THR A 64 1.89 -15.22 11.14
C THR A 64 2.29 -14.70 9.75
N PHE A 65 1.76 -13.55 9.32
CA PHE A 65 1.88 -12.86 8.00
C PHE A 65 3.30 -12.47 7.51
N ARG A 66 4.36 -13.22 7.84
CA ARG A 66 5.74 -12.78 7.58
C ARG A 66 6.26 -13.10 6.17
N TYR A 67 5.65 -14.06 5.44
CA TYR A 67 6.20 -14.56 4.17
C TYR A 67 5.29 -14.37 2.93
N ALA A 68 4.04 -13.91 3.10
CA ALA A 68 3.07 -13.71 2.01
C ALA A 68 3.25 -12.41 1.21
N ARG A 69 3.98 -11.42 1.74
CA ARG A 69 4.05 -10.08 1.14
C ARG A 69 4.71 -10.04 -0.25
N ASN A 70 5.56 -11.01 -0.55
CA ASN A 70 6.34 -11.03 -1.79
C ASN A 70 5.56 -11.57 -2.99
N VAL A 71 4.40 -12.19 -2.77
CA VAL A 71 3.58 -12.87 -3.79
C VAL A 71 2.33 -12.07 -4.16
N TRP A 72 1.84 -11.19 -3.29
CA TRP A 72 0.72 -10.31 -3.64
C TRP A 72 0.94 -9.46 -4.91
N PRO A 73 2.14 -8.92 -5.19
CA PRO A 73 2.37 -8.19 -6.42
C PRO A 73 2.07 -8.99 -7.69
N SER A 74 2.15 -10.33 -7.68
CA SER A 74 1.85 -11.14 -8.87
C SER A 74 0.36 -11.28 -9.17
N PHE A 75 -0.51 -10.95 -8.22
CA PHE A 75 -1.97 -10.96 -8.39
C PHE A 75 -2.55 -9.56 -8.65
N ILE A 76 -1.75 -8.51 -8.45
CA ILE A 76 -2.20 -7.13 -8.64
C ILE A 76 -2.06 -6.75 -10.11
N GLY A 77 -3.16 -6.35 -10.73
CA GLY A 77 -3.13 -5.88 -12.11
C GLY A 77 -4.50 -5.85 -12.79
N ASN A 78 -4.45 -5.59 -14.09
CA ASN A 78 -5.62 -5.56 -14.95
C ASN A 78 -5.85 -6.94 -15.55
N TYR A 79 -7.03 -7.50 -15.27
CA TYR A 79 -7.51 -8.77 -15.77
C TYR A 79 -8.75 -8.55 -16.64
N GLU A 80 -9.14 -9.61 -17.34
CA GLU A 80 -10.44 -9.68 -18.00
C GLU A 80 -11.31 -10.70 -17.27
N LEU A 81 -12.43 -10.24 -16.72
CA LEU A 81 -13.50 -11.12 -16.26
C LEU A 81 -14.31 -11.54 -17.49
N ALA A 82 -14.27 -12.81 -17.86
CA ALA A 82 -14.91 -13.33 -19.06
C ALA A 82 -15.88 -14.48 -18.75
N ALA A 83 -17.09 -14.43 -19.32
CA ALA A 83 -18.02 -15.55 -19.37
C ALA A 83 -17.69 -16.42 -20.59
N ARG A 84 -17.53 -17.73 -20.38
CA ARG A 84 -17.21 -18.69 -21.44
C ARG A 84 -18.17 -19.87 -21.45
N VAL A 85 -18.46 -20.39 -22.63
CA VAL A 85 -19.16 -21.67 -22.84
C VAL A 85 -18.29 -22.51 -23.76
N ASP A 86 -17.99 -23.74 -23.36
CA ASP A 86 -17.13 -24.67 -24.10
C ASP A 86 -15.77 -24.09 -24.55
N GLY A 87 -15.22 -23.19 -23.72
CA GLY A 87 -13.96 -22.50 -23.97
C GLY A 87 -14.08 -21.23 -24.82
N GLU A 88 -15.22 -20.99 -25.47
CA GLU A 88 -15.50 -19.79 -26.26
C GLU A 88 -15.99 -18.64 -25.39
N LYS A 89 -15.49 -17.42 -25.63
CA LYS A 89 -15.82 -16.22 -24.86
C LYS A 89 -17.15 -15.63 -25.36
N LEU A 90 -18.14 -15.57 -24.48
CA LEU A 90 -19.45 -14.97 -24.76
C LEU A 90 -19.49 -13.47 -24.43
N ALA A 91 -18.86 -13.08 -23.33
CA ALA A 91 -18.81 -11.70 -22.86
C ALA A 91 -17.56 -11.51 -21.98
N GLY A 92 -17.10 -10.27 -21.85
CA GLY A 92 -16.07 -9.95 -20.88
C GLY A 92 -16.02 -8.46 -20.54
N THR A 93 -15.47 -8.15 -19.38
CA THR A 93 -15.25 -6.79 -18.89
C THR A 93 -13.85 -6.69 -18.29
N PRO A 94 -13.16 -5.54 -18.43
CA PRO A 94 -11.95 -5.29 -17.66
C PRO A 94 -12.25 -5.34 -16.15
N MET A 95 -11.32 -5.89 -15.39
CA MET A 95 -11.37 -6.00 -13.94
C MET A 95 -9.99 -5.72 -13.36
N GLU A 96 -9.90 -4.75 -12.47
CA GLU A 96 -8.68 -4.51 -11.70
C GLU A 96 -8.73 -5.34 -10.41
N ILE A 97 -7.66 -6.09 -10.14
CA ILE A 97 -7.48 -6.78 -8.86
C ILE A 97 -6.41 -6.05 -8.06
N ASN A 98 -6.75 -5.67 -6.83
CA ASN A 98 -5.79 -5.18 -5.83
C ASN A 98 -6.00 -5.92 -4.51
N VAL A 99 -4.92 -6.27 -3.83
CA VAL A 99 -4.94 -7.07 -2.58
C VAL A 99 -5.08 -6.17 -1.35
N TYR A 100 -4.69 -4.90 -1.49
CA TYR A 100 -4.82 -3.90 -0.43
C TYR A 100 -5.98 -2.96 -0.76
N GLU A 101 -6.69 -2.50 0.27
CA GLU A 101 -7.73 -1.46 0.14
C GLU A 101 -7.18 -0.19 -0.53
N SER A 102 -5.89 0.10 -0.29
CA SER A 102 -5.08 1.03 -1.07
C SER A 102 -3.63 0.58 -1.03
N ASN A 103 -2.96 0.46 -2.18
CA ASN A 103 -1.52 0.30 -2.27
C ASN A 103 -1.00 1.04 -3.49
N VAL A 104 -0.07 1.95 -3.26
CA VAL A 104 0.50 2.85 -4.26
C VAL A 104 1.84 2.30 -4.66
N ARG A 105 2.06 2.06 -5.95
CA ARG A 105 3.39 1.62 -6.40
C ARG A 105 4.37 2.78 -6.28
N TYR A 106 5.65 2.47 -6.09
CA TYR A 106 6.65 3.51 -5.89
C TYR A 106 6.76 4.49 -7.08
N ASP A 107 6.61 3.99 -8.31
CA ASP A 107 6.58 4.78 -9.54
C ASP A 107 5.35 5.69 -9.67
N GLU A 108 4.24 5.34 -9.01
CA GLU A 108 3.01 6.15 -8.95
C GLU A 108 3.02 7.13 -7.77
N LEU A 109 3.82 6.85 -6.72
CA LEU A 109 3.83 7.58 -5.46
C LEU A 109 4.06 9.09 -5.64
N TYR A 110 4.97 9.49 -6.53
CA TYR A 110 5.22 10.91 -6.76
C TYR A 110 4.02 11.61 -7.40
N HIS A 111 3.34 10.94 -8.33
CA HIS A 111 2.15 11.48 -8.98
C HIS A 111 1.03 11.70 -7.96
N GLU A 112 0.74 10.71 -7.12
CA GLU A 112 -0.27 10.85 -6.06
C GLU A 112 0.08 11.94 -5.04
N LEU A 113 1.36 12.08 -4.68
CA LEU A 113 1.81 13.17 -3.82
C LEU A 113 1.56 14.55 -4.45
N MET A 114 1.65 14.68 -5.77
CA MET A 114 1.32 15.91 -6.48
C MET A 114 -0.20 16.17 -6.55
N GLU A 115 -1.02 15.11 -6.66
CA GLU A 115 -2.48 15.24 -6.54
C GLU A 115 -2.89 15.72 -5.14
N ILE A 116 -2.32 15.10 -4.09
CA ILE A 116 -2.53 15.51 -2.70
C ILE A 116 -2.10 16.97 -2.49
N LYS A 117 -0.96 17.36 -3.08
CA LYS A 117 -0.50 18.76 -3.05
C LYS A 117 -1.56 19.70 -3.63
N GLY A 118 -2.08 19.41 -4.82
CA GLY A 118 -3.13 20.23 -5.44
C GLY A 118 -4.39 20.33 -4.58
N LEU A 119 -4.81 19.22 -3.96
CA LEU A 119 -5.95 19.20 -3.03
C LEU A 119 -5.68 20.02 -1.75
N ALA A 120 -4.47 19.94 -1.20
CA ALA A 120 -4.07 20.69 -0.01
C ALA A 120 -4.05 22.19 -0.30
N GLU A 121 -3.46 22.60 -1.41
CA GLU A 121 -3.39 24.00 -1.85
C GLU A 121 -4.80 24.56 -2.10
N ALA A 122 -5.69 23.78 -2.73
CA ALA A 122 -7.10 24.15 -2.90
C ALA A 122 -7.85 24.35 -1.58
N ASN A 123 -7.41 23.68 -0.51
CA ASN A 123 -7.93 23.83 0.85
C ASN A 123 -7.15 24.85 1.71
N GLY A 124 -6.29 25.67 1.09
CA GLY A 124 -5.54 26.72 1.78
C GLY A 124 -4.47 26.17 2.73
N ARG A 125 -3.91 24.99 2.43
CA ARG A 125 -2.78 24.41 3.16
C ARG A 125 -1.53 24.45 2.31
N TYR A 126 -0.41 24.77 2.95
CA TYR A 126 0.90 24.61 2.34
C TYR A 126 1.27 23.13 2.32
N PHE A 127 1.63 22.62 1.15
CA PHE A 127 2.08 21.24 0.97
C PHE A 127 3.26 21.20 0.01
N ASP A 128 4.38 20.68 0.48
CA ASP A 128 5.60 20.57 -0.32
C ASP A 128 6.16 19.15 -0.24
N VAL A 129 6.73 18.68 -1.35
CA VAL A 129 7.23 17.31 -1.48
C VAL A 129 8.70 17.37 -1.82
N GLN A 130 9.51 16.76 -0.98
CA GLN A 130 10.96 16.82 -1.08
C GLN A 130 11.56 15.42 -1.01
N SER A 131 12.69 15.22 -1.69
CA SER A 131 13.51 14.02 -1.54
C SER A 131 14.54 14.27 -0.44
N PHE A 132 14.61 13.40 0.57
CA PHE A 132 15.63 13.46 1.62
C PHE A 132 16.84 12.54 1.35
N GLY A 133 16.91 11.96 0.16
CA GLY A 133 18.01 11.10 -0.28
C GLY A 133 17.55 10.01 -1.23
N LYS A 134 18.49 9.17 -1.67
CA LYS A 134 18.21 8.00 -2.50
C LYS A 134 18.43 6.72 -1.70
N SER A 135 17.61 5.69 -1.95
CA SER A 135 17.84 4.35 -1.43
C SER A 135 19.09 3.72 -2.07
N THR A 136 19.51 2.57 -1.55
CA THR A 136 20.57 1.74 -2.16
C THR A 136 20.28 1.41 -3.62
N ASP A 137 19.00 1.27 -3.98
CA ASP A 137 18.53 0.99 -5.35
C ASP A 137 18.29 2.27 -6.17
N GLY A 138 18.73 3.44 -5.69
CA GLY A 138 18.65 4.72 -6.42
C GLY A 138 17.29 5.41 -6.38
N ARG A 139 16.34 4.92 -5.58
CA ARG A 139 14.98 5.48 -5.48
C ARG A 139 14.92 6.64 -4.51
N ASP A 140 14.38 7.78 -4.93
CA ASP A 140 14.13 8.94 -4.07
C ASP A 140 13.29 8.57 -2.84
N GLN A 141 13.73 9.03 -1.67
CA GLN A 141 13.01 8.88 -0.44
C GLN A 141 12.22 10.17 -0.22
N TRP A 142 10.92 10.11 -0.50
CA TRP A 142 10.04 11.27 -0.44
C TRP A 142 9.58 11.56 0.99
N TYR A 143 9.48 12.83 1.34
CA TYR A 143 8.75 13.32 2.50
C TYR A 143 7.91 14.53 2.11
N ALA A 144 6.81 14.73 2.83
CA ALA A 144 5.93 15.87 2.63
C ALA A 144 6.00 16.82 3.83
N VAL A 145 6.08 18.12 3.55
CA VAL A 145 5.95 19.20 4.53
C VAL A 145 4.55 19.75 4.43
N VAL A 146 3.80 19.69 5.53
CA VAL A 146 2.44 20.23 5.63
C VAL A 146 2.44 21.39 6.62
N SER A 147 1.91 22.54 6.21
CA SER A 147 1.81 23.72 7.06
C SER A 147 0.56 24.55 6.74
N ASP A 148 0.27 25.54 7.56
CA ASP A 148 -0.73 26.56 7.26
C ASP A 148 -0.24 27.55 6.21
N SER A 149 1.07 27.80 6.11
CA SER A 149 1.63 28.72 5.12
C SER A 149 3.10 28.42 4.78
N ALA A 150 3.58 28.96 3.66
CA ALA A 150 4.99 28.90 3.29
C ALA A 150 5.84 29.73 4.28
N GLU A 151 5.29 30.85 4.73
CA GLU A 151 5.91 31.76 5.69
C GLU A 151 6.19 31.08 7.03
N SER A 152 5.27 30.24 7.51
CA SER A 152 5.46 29.46 8.74
C SER A 152 6.62 28.47 8.62
N VAL A 153 6.79 27.83 7.46
CA VAL A 153 7.92 26.93 7.19
C VAL A 153 9.24 27.70 7.16
N GLU A 154 9.28 28.84 6.49
CA GLU A 154 10.50 29.67 6.40
C GLU A 154 10.87 30.30 7.75
N SER A 155 9.88 30.73 8.53
CA SER A 155 10.09 31.23 9.89
C SER A 155 10.74 30.14 10.77
N PHE A 156 10.20 28.92 10.72
CA PHE A 156 10.78 27.79 11.44
C PHE A 156 12.22 27.50 11.00
N LYS A 157 12.52 27.46 9.70
CA LYS A 157 13.88 27.22 9.20
C LYS A 157 14.87 28.27 9.70
N LYS A 158 14.50 29.56 9.68
CA LYS A 158 15.35 30.65 10.18
C LYS A 158 15.61 30.52 11.68
N MET A 159 14.56 30.26 12.45
CA MET A 159 14.67 30.03 13.90
C MET A 159 15.55 28.82 14.20
N ASN A 160 15.38 27.71 13.47
CA ASN A 160 16.18 26.50 13.67
C ASN A 160 17.67 26.73 13.33
N ALA A 161 17.96 27.49 12.28
CA ALA A 161 19.33 27.91 11.97
C ALA A 161 19.92 28.78 13.09
N GLN A 162 19.13 29.71 13.64
CA GLN A 162 19.55 30.53 14.77
C GLN A 162 19.78 29.68 16.02
N ALA A 163 18.90 28.72 16.33
CA ALA A 163 19.05 27.83 17.48
C ALA A 163 20.31 26.95 17.39
N GLN A 164 20.74 26.61 16.16
CA GLN A 164 22.00 25.89 15.94
C GLN A 164 23.25 26.74 16.19
N SER A 165 23.17 28.06 15.93
CA SER A 165 24.30 28.98 16.11
C SER A 165 24.33 29.66 17.48
N ASP A 166 23.16 29.99 18.03
CA ASP A 166 22.94 30.79 19.25
C ASP A 166 21.61 30.37 19.91
N PRO A 167 21.63 29.29 20.70
CA PRO A 167 20.42 28.79 21.36
C PRO A 167 19.91 29.71 22.49
N GLU A 168 20.78 30.50 23.13
CA GLU A 168 20.38 31.40 24.22
C GLU A 168 19.50 32.53 23.70
N ALA A 169 19.86 33.15 22.58
CA ALA A 169 19.05 34.18 21.95
C ALA A 169 17.66 33.68 21.52
N VAL A 170 17.56 32.41 21.10
CA VAL A 170 16.25 31.81 20.76
C VAL A 170 15.43 31.57 22.01
N LEU A 171 16.03 31.11 23.11
CA LEU A 171 15.34 30.89 24.37
C LEU A 171 14.78 32.20 24.93
N GLU A 172 15.58 33.27 24.96
CA GLU A 172 15.14 34.61 25.38
C GLU A 172 13.96 35.11 24.53
N ALA A 173 13.99 34.88 23.22
CA ALA A 173 12.92 35.30 22.33
C ALA A 173 11.61 34.50 22.56
N ILE A 174 11.73 33.20 22.86
CA ILE A 174 10.57 32.35 23.25
C ILE A 174 9.99 32.84 24.57
N GLU A 175 10.82 33.08 25.59
CA GLU A 175 10.38 33.61 26.88
C GLU A 175 9.77 35.02 26.76
N GLY A 176 10.26 35.81 25.79
CA GLY A 176 9.73 37.12 25.42
C GLY A 176 8.40 37.11 24.64
N GLY A 177 7.83 35.94 24.35
CA GLY A 177 6.52 35.80 23.72
C GLY A 177 6.52 35.62 22.20
N MET A 178 7.64 35.17 21.61
CA MET A 178 7.67 34.72 20.21
C MET A 178 6.61 33.62 19.94
N ASP A 179 5.94 33.69 18.78
CA ASP A 179 5.06 32.60 18.31
C ASP A 179 5.90 31.38 17.90
N TYR A 180 6.25 30.56 18.89
CA TYR A 180 7.10 29.39 18.72
C TYR A 180 6.30 28.20 18.19
N ARG A 181 6.69 27.68 17.03
CA ARG A 181 6.04 26.52 16.40
C ARG A 181 6.96 25.31 16.36
N MET A 182 6.43 24.19 16.83
CA MET A 182 7.12 22.90 16.87
C MET A 182 6.73 22.03 15.69
N PRO A 183 7.68 21.56 14.85
CA PRO A 183 7.37 20.57 13.84
C PRO A 183 7.16 19.21 14.49
N ILE A 184 6.18 18.46 13.97
CA ILE A 184 5.95 17.07 14.34
C ILE A 184 6.29 16.21 13.13
N MET A 185 7.31 15.38 13.25
CA MET A 185 7.61 14.38 12.23
C MET A 185 6.77 13.13 12.50
N ARG A 186 5.94 12.76 11.53
CA ARG A 186 5.24 11.47 11.52
C ARG A 186 5.90 10.56 10.49
N THR A 187 6.31 9.38 10.93
CA THR A 187 6.81 8.31 10.05
C THR A 187 5.97 7.04 10.26
N THR A 188 5.76 6.28 9.19
CA THR A 188 5.15 4.95 9.22
C THR A 188 6.19 3.83 9.34
N ALA A 189 7.49 4.17 9.30
CA ALA A 189 8.56 3.19 9.47
C ALA A 189 8.69 2.78 10.94
N THR A 190 8.41 1.51 11.23
CA THR A 190 8.86 0.86 12.48
C THR A 190 10.38 1.01 12.56
N PRO A 191 10.96 1.50 13.69
CA PRO A 191 12.41 1.64 13.79
C PRO A 191 13.06 0.26 13.62
N MET A 192 13.85 0.10 12.55
CA MET A 192 14.74 -1.04 12.44
C MET A 192 15.80 -0.88 13.52
N ARG A 193 15.79 -1.80 14.49
CA ARG A 193 16.78 -1.89 15.54
C ARG A 193 18.17 -1.91 14.88
N PRO A 194 19.15 -1.10 15.32
CA PRO A 194 20.50 -1.17 14.78
C PRO A 194 21.01 -2.61 14.94
N ALA A 195 21.57 -3.18 13.88
CA ALA A 195 22.34 -4.41 14.01
C ALA A 195 23.57 -4.09 14.88
N ALA A 196 23.62 -4.69 16.06
CA ALA A 196 24.83 -4.79 16.87
C ALA A 196 25.67 -5.97 16.39
#